data_AF-A0A1D8MQY7-F1
#
_entry.id   AF-A0A1D8MQY7-F1
#
_cell.length_a   1.000
_cell.length_b   1.000
_cell.length_c   1.000
_cell.angle_alpha   90.00
_cell.angle_beta   90.00
_cell.angle_gamma   90.00
#
_symmetry.space_group_name_H-M   'P 1'
#
loop_
_entity.id
_entity.type
_entity.pdbx_description
1 polymer ?
#
loop_
_entity_poly.entity_id
_entity_poly.type
_entity_poly.pdbx_seq_one_letter_code
_entity_poly.pdbx_strand_id
1 'polypeptide(L)'
;MVIPSITSAIIAVIEGSWIASSIFLKYFLIGLIAKNFYQDSFTREEIVEDVVESSELVVPLLIVSGLFLTVSGLEVTPVLMLFSELAALGYFTVLFWKC
;
A
#
# COMPACT_ATOMS: atom_id res chain seq x y z
N MET A 1 16.81 15.47 24.49
CA MET A 1 16.66 15.97 23.11
C MET A 1 16.63 14.82 22.08
N VAL A 2 15.98 13.69 22.40
CA VAL A 2 15.99 12.45 21.58
C VAL A 2 14.58 12.15 21.03
N ILE A 3 13.55 12.51 21.80
CA ILE A 3 12.13 12.34 21.43
C ILE A 3 11.78 13.04 20.10
N PRO A 4 12.20 14.30 19.83
CA PRO A 4 11.85 14.97 18.58
C PRO A 4 12.41 14.27 17.33
N SER A 5 13.61 13.71 17.44
CA SER A 5 14.31 13.05 16.32
C SER A 5 13.75 11.67 16.01
N ILE A 6 13.22 10.95 17.00
CA ILE A 6 12.54 9.67 16.78
C ILE A 6 11.18 9.91 16.13
N THR A 7 10.43 10.91 16.61
CA THR A 7 9.13 11.27 16.04
C THR A 7 9.27 11.69 14.58
N SER A 8 10.28 12.50 14.22
CA SER A 8 10.49 12.90 12.83
C SER A 8 10.87 11.73 11.93
N ALA A 9 11.68 10.78 12.42
CA ALA A 9 12.01 9.57 11.68
C ALA A 9 10.77 8.71 11.41
N ILE A 10 9.91 8.52 12.42
CA ILE A 10 8.66 7.74 12.27
C ILE A 10 7.73 8.41 11.25
N ILE A 11 7.56 9.73 11.32
CA ILE A 11 6.72 10.48 10.37
C ILE A 11 7.25 10.29 8.94
N ALA A 12 8.56 10.43 8.73
CA ALA A 12 9.16 10.30 7.41
C ALA A 12 9.01 8.87 6.83
N VAL A 13 8.98 7.84 7.68
CA VAL A 13 8.70 6.47 7.27
C VAL A 13 7.23 6.29 6.89
N ILE A 14 6.31 6.86 7.67
CA ILE A 14 4.88 6.80 7.37
C ILE A 14 4.59 7.50 6.03
N GLU A 15 5.15 8.69 5.82
CA GLU A 15 5.02 9.45 4.58
C GLU A 15 5.61 8.68 3.38
N GLY A 16 6.82 8.15 3.51
CA GLY A 16 7.43 7.31 2.47
C GLY A 16 6.59 6.07 2.16
N SER A 17 6.06 5.42 3.19
CA SER A 17 5.20 4.23 3.04
C SER A 17 3.88 4.58 2.36
N TRP A 18 3.31 5.76 2.64
CA TRP A 18 2.10 6.25 1.98
C TRP A 18 2.33 6.51 0.49
N ILE A 19 3.46 7.13 0.14
CA ILE A 19 3.86 7.36 -1.25
C ILE A 19 4.03 6.02 -1.98
N ALA A 20 4.78 5.09 -1.38
CA ALA A 20 4.96 3.76 -1.94
C ALA A 20 3.61 3.04 -2.14
N SER A 21 2.73 3.10 -1.14
CA SER A 21 1.38 2.52 -1.19
C SER A 21 0.57 3.10 -2.36
N SER A 22 0.56 4.42 -2.50
CA SER A 22 -0.14 5.11 -3.60
C SER A 22 0.39 4.71 -4.96
N ILE A 23 1.69 4.47 -5.09
CA ILE A 23 2.30 4.03 -6.35
C ILE A 23 1.95 2.57 -6.66
N PHE A 24 2.13 1.66 -5.69
CA PHE A 24 2.09 0.22 -5.95
C PHE A 24 0.70 -0.41 -5.83
N LEU A 25 -0.13 0.02 -4.88
CA LEU A 25 -1.38 -0.69 -4.55
C LEU A 25 -2.38 -0.71 -5.70
N LYS A 26 -2.42 0.33 -6.54
CA LYS A 26 -3.29 0.32 -7.72
C LYS A 26 -2.93 -0.80 -8.70
N TYR A 27 -1.64 -1.05 -8.92
CA TYR A 27 -1.18 -2.12 -9.82
C TYR A 27 -1.39 -3.48 -9.19
N PHE A 28 -1.16 -3.59 -7.88
CA PHE A 28 -1.47 -4.79 -7.13
C PHE A 28 -2.96 -5.15 -7.22
N LEU A 29 -3.85 -4.20 -6.97
CA LEU A 29 -5.30 -4.40 -7.05
C LEU A 29 -5.75 -4.79 -8.46
N ILE A 30 -5.22 -4.15 -9.50
CA ILE A 30 -5.49 -4.54 -10.90
C ILE A 30 -5.03 -5.98 -11.15
N GLY A 31 -3.84 -6.34 -10.68
CA GLY A 31 -3.30 -7.70 -10.80
C GLY A 31 -4.16 -8.74 -10.08
N LEU A 32 -4.62 -8.42 -8.87
CA LEU A 32 -5.47 -9.29 -8.06
C LEU A 32 -6.86 -9.47 -8.68
N ILE A 33 -7.46 -8.39 -9.19
CA ILE A 33 -8.73 -8.42 -9.95
C ILE A 33 -8.57 -9.27 -11.21
N ALA A 34 -7.48 -9.07 -11.97
CA ALA A 34 -7.22 -9.84 -13.18
C ALA A 34 -7.03 -11.33 -12.87
N LYS A 35 -6.23 -11.68 -11.85
CA LYS A 35 -6.03 -13.06 -11.39
C LYS A 35 -7.37 -13.74 -11.09
N ASN A 36 -8.22 -13.11 -10.26
CA ASN A 36 -9.53 -13.66 -9.89
C ASN A 36 -10.48 -13.77 -11.08
N PHE A 37 -10.44 -12.81 -12.00
CA PHE A 37 -11.21 -12.86 -13.24
C PHE A 37 -10.81 -14.08 -14.11
N TYR A 38 -9.53 -14.40 -14.20
CA TYR A 38 -9.04 -15.57 -14.96
C TYR A 38 -9.28 -16.92 -14.27
N GLN A 39 -9.49 -16.94 -12.95
CA GLN A 39 -9.71 -18.15 -12.17
C GLN A 39 -11.20 -18.48 -11.97
N ASP A 40 -12.10 -17.70 -12.58
CA ASP A 40 -13.56 -17.74 -12.36
C ASP A 40 -13.97 -17.54 -10.87
N SER A 41 -13.04 -17.07 -10.03
CA SER A 41 -13.22 -16.73 -8.61
C SER A 41 -13.50 -15.23 -8.43
N PHE A 42 -14.27 -14.64 -9.35
CA PHE A 42 -14.55 -13.21 -9.34
C PHE A 42 -15.72 -12.87 -8.42
N THR A 43 -15.64 -13.29 -7.16
CA THR A 43 -16.59 -12.88 -6.11
C THR A 43 -15.97 -11.81 -5.23
N ARG A 44 -16.84 -10.99 -4.60
CA ARG A 44 -16.38 -9.93 -3.69
C ARG A 44 -15.67 -10.54 -2.49
N GLU A 45 -16.18 -11.65 -1.98
CA GLU A 45 -15.64 -12.37 -0.83
C GLU A 45 -14.22 -12.88 -1.10
N GLU A 46 -14.01 -13.53 -2.25
CA GLU A 46 -12.68 -14.06 -2.64
C GLU A 46 -11.66 -12.94 -2.85
N ILE A 47 -12.05 -11.83 -3.49
CA ILE A 47 -11.16 -10.66 -3.66
C ILE A 47 -10.72 -10.10 -2.30
N VAL A 48 -11.65 -10.04 -1.33
CA VAL A 48 -11.34 -9.55 0.01
C VAL A 48 -10.43 -10.52 0.76
N GLU A 49 -10.66 -11.82 0.63
CA GLU A 49 -9.81 -12.85 1.23
C GLU A 49 -8.40 -12.81 0.64
N ASP A 50 -8.26 -12.74 -0.68
CA ASP A 50 -6.97 -12.58 -1.38
C ASP A 50 -6.23 -11.30 -0.92
N VAL A 51 -6.95 -10.20 -0.69
CA VAL A 51 -6.37 -8.94 -0.17
C VAL A 51 -5.83 -9.12 1.25
N VAL A 52 -6.58 -9.80 2.12
CA VAL A 52 -6.17 -10.07 3.50
C VAL A 52 -4.99 -11.03 3.55
N GLU A 53 -5.04 -12.13 2.79
CA GLU A 53 -3.94 -13.11 2.72
C GLU A 53 -2.66 -12.46 2.18
N SER A 54 -2.77 -11.70 1.08
CA SER A 54 -1.63 -11.01 0.49
C SER A 54 -1.06 -9.90 1.39
N SER A 55 -1.84 -9.40 2.36
CA SER A 55 -1.43 -8.28 3.21
C SER A 55 -0.18 -8.57 4.04
N GLU A 56 0.02 -9.83 4.45
CA GLU A 56 1.18 -10.27 5.21
C GLU A 56 2.50 -10.02 4.47
N LEU A 57 2.46 -10.01 3.14
CA LEU A 57 3.62 -9.72 2.29
C LEU A 57 3.59 -8.29 1.75
N VAL A 58 2.43 -7.81 1.31
CA VAL A 58 2.28 -6.50 0.67
C VAL A 58 2.59 -5.36 1.66
N VAL A 59 2.05 -5.40 2.88
CA VAL A 59 2.22 -4.30 3.84
C VAL A 59 3.70 -4.13 4.23
N PRO A 60 4.46 -5.19 4.61
CA PRO A 60 5.88 -5.05 4.87
C PRO A 60 6.69 -4.53 3.66
N LEU A 61 6.35 -4.98 2.44
CA LEU A 61 7.01 -4.50 1.22
C LEU A 61 6.78 -3.00 1.00
N LEU A 62 5.57 -2.50 1.28
CA LEU A 62 5.26 -1.07 1.19
C LEU A 62 6.06 -0.26 2.22
N ILE A 63 6.22 -0.77 3.45
CA ILE A 63 7.03 -0.12 4.48
C ILE A 63 8.51 -0.08 4.09
N VAL A 64 9.06 -1.21 3.63
CA VAL A 64 10.46 -1.29 3.16
C VAL A 64 10.69 -0.37 1.96
N SER A 65 9.74 -0.33 1.03
CA SER A 65 9.79 0.59 -0.12
C SER A 65 9.73 2.05 0.34
N GLY A 66 8.87 2.36 1.32
CA GLY A 66 8.78 3.68 1.92
C GLY A 66 10.09 4.11 2.60
N LEU A 67 10.69 3.22 3.38
CA LEU A 67 12.02 3.42 3.96
C LEU A 67 13.07 3.70 2.89
N PHE A 68 13.07 2.94 1.80
CA PHE A 68 14.00 3.14 0.70
C PHE A 68 13.82 4.52 0.04
N LEU A 69 12.58 4.95 -0.20
CA LEU A 69 12.30 6.29 -0.74
C LEU A 69 12.80 7.38 0.21
N THR A 70 12.53 7.25 1.51
CA THR A 70 12.95 8.22 2.52
C THR A 70 14.48 8.31 2.64
N VAL A 71 15.19 7.18 2.60
CA VAL A 71 16.67 7.14 2.72
C VAL A 71 17.37 7.58 1.44
N SER A 72 16.79 7.28 0.27
CA SER A 72 17.38 7.64 -1.03
C SER A 72 17.20 9.12 -1.38
N GLY A 73 16.28 9.83 -0.71
CA GLY A 73 15.96 11.22 -1.02
C GLY A 73 15.29 11.39 -2.39
N LEU A 74 14.72 10.31 -2.95
CA LEU A 74 14.03 10.35 -4.23
C LEU A 74 12.65 10.99 -4.05
N GLU A 75 12.43 12.11 -4.73
CA GLU A 75 11.11 12.73 -4.85
C GLU A 75 10.30 11.99 -5.91
N VAL A 76 9.52 10.99 -5.47
CA VAL A 76 8.64 10.22 -6.36
C VAL A 76 7.21 10.66 -6.15
N THR A 77 6.54 11.05 -7.23
CA THR A 77 5.13 11.43 -7.22
C THR A 77 4.29 10.39 -7.96
N PRO A 78 3.13 9.98 -7.41
CA PRO A 78 2.26 9.03 -8.07
C PRO A 78 1.60 9.66 -9.31
N VAL A 79 1.72 8.97 -10.45
CA VAL A 79 0.96 9.30 -11.66
C VAL A 79 -0.53 9.11 -11.38
N LEU A 80 -1.36 10.12 -11.69
CA LEU A 80 -2.77 10.18 -11.29
C LEU A 80 -2.91 10.10 -9.76
N MET A 81 -2.34 11.10 -9.07
CA MET A 81 -2.24 11.16 -7.60
C MET A 81 -3.55 10.83 -6.88
N LEU A 82 -4.64 11.50 -7.20
CA LEU A 82 -5.94 11.26 -6.55
C LEU A 82 -6.42 9.81 -6.68
N PHE A 83 -6.33 9.22 -7.87
CA PHE A 83 -6.75 7.83 -8.10
C PHE A 83 -5.84 6.84 -7.38
N SER A 84 -4.55 7.14 -7.35
CA SER A 84 -3.52 6.35 -6.68
C SER A 84 -3.74 6.32 -5.16
N GLU A 85 -4.01 7.47 -4.57
CA GLU A 85 -4.32 7.61 -3.14
C GLU A 85 -5.66 6.97 -2.79
N LEU A 86 -6.69 7.13 -3.63
CA LEU A 86 -7.98 6.46 -3.43
C LEU A 86 -7.86 4.94 -3.48
N ALA A 87 -7.04 4.40 -4.40
CA ALA A 87 -6.79 2.96 -4.47
C ALA A 87 -6.07 2.45 -3.21
N ALA A 88 -5.06 3.19 -2.74
CA ALA A 88 -4.36 2.87 -1.50
C ALA A 88 -5.31 2.94 -0.28
N LEU A 89 -6.11 4.00 -0.18
CA LEU A 89 -7.11 4.17 0.86
C LEU A 89 -8.15 3.04 0.84
N GLY A 90 -8.61 2.64 -0.35
CA GLY A 90 -9.55 1.54 -0.52
C GLY A 90 -8.96 0.21 -0.03
N TYR A 91 -7.72 -0.10 -0.42
CA TYR A 91 -7.01 -1.30 0.04
C TYR A 91 -6.89 -1.32 1.58
N PHE A 92 -6.39 -0.26 2.19
CA PHE A 92 -6.25 -0.21 3.65
C PHE A 92 -7.59 -0.22 4.37
N THR A 93 -8.62 0.41 3.81
CA THR A 93 -9.99 0.37 4.36
C THR A 93 -10.52 -1.06 4.42
N VAL A 94 -10.32 -1.84 3.35
CA VAL A 94 -10.70 -3.27 3.33
C VAL A 94 -9.93 -4.05 4.41
N LEU A 95 -8.63 -3.80 4.53
CA LEU A 95 -7.76 -4.44 5.50
C LEU A 95 -8.20 -4.15 6.95
N PHE A 96 -8.37 -2.87 7.30
CA PHE A 96 -8.80 -2.44 8.63
C PHE A 96 -10.23 -2.85 8.98
N TRP A 97 -11.09 -3.08 7.98
CA TRP A 97 -12.47 -3.53 8.23
C TRP A 97 -12.54 -5.03 8.50
N LYS A 98 -11.55 -5.81 8.05
CA LYS A 98 -11.53 -7.27 8.10
C LYS A 98 -10.59 -7.85 9.15
N CYS A 99 -9.59 -7.08 9.57
CA CYS A 99 -8.73 -7.37 10.73
C CYS A 99 -9.32 -6.80 12.02
#